data_AF-A0A9Q3BTW7-F1
#
_entry.id   AF-A0A9Q3BTW7-F1
#
_cell.length_a   1.000
_cell.length_b   1.000
_cell.length_c   1.000
_cell.angle_alpha   90.00
_cell.angle_beta   90.00
_cell.angle_gamma   90.00
#
_symmetry.space_group_name_H-M   'P 1'
#
loop_
_entity.id
_entity.type
_entity.pdbx_description
1 polymer ?
#
loop_
_entity_poly.entity_id
_entity_poly.type
_entity_poly.pdbx_seq_one_letter_code
_entity_poly.pdbx_strand_id
1 'polypeptide(L)'
;MGQAILKEVPKIKEWPHFSDEGEYDHMKLIRGIGMIKEDFQLLERLVTERFNTLFTKLAHRWYINVRKAHEHPSWTWWKTQNINKLEDDAWRFQVEKSFEFQEFNSERDRALPWVFQQKDRLAELYTDISEFITHENF
;
A
#
# COMPACT_ATOMS: atom_id res chain seq x y z
N MET A 1 9.11 -19.85 -23.70
CA MET A 1 7.89 -19.80 -22.84
C MET A 1 7.55 -18.38 -22.36
N GLY A 2 7.83 -17.30 -23.12
CA GLY A 2 7.75 -15.93 -22.57
C GLY A 2 6.54 -15.07 -22.95
N GLN A 3 5.77 -15.42 -24.00
CA GLN A 3 4.69 -14.55 -24.51
C GLN A 3 3.30 -14.89 -23.96
N ALA A 4 3.09 -16.09 -23.42
CA ALA A 4 1.77 -16.52 -22.91
C ALA A 4 1.43 -15.86 -21.57
N ILE A 5 2.40 -15.79 -20.65
CA ILE A 5 2.22 -15.24 -19.30
C ILE A 5 1.88 -13.74 -19.33
N LEU A 6 2.45 -12.99 -20.29
CA LEU A 6 2.20 -11.55 -20.42
C LEU A 6 0.75 -11.20 -20.81
N LYS A 7 0.04 -12.11 -21.49
CA LYS A 7 -1.37 -11.90 -21.86
C LYS A 7 -2.33 -12.11 -20.68
N GLU A 8 -1.89 -12.80 -19.65
CA GLU A 8 -2.66 -13.07 -18.44
C GLU A 8 -2.41 -12.04 -17.32
N VAL A 9 -1.41 -11.17 -17.50
CA VAL A 9 -1.14 -10.06 -16.58
C VAL A 9 -2.39 -9.18 -16.49
N PRO A 10 -2.90 -8.89 -15.27
CA PRO A 10 -4.03 -8.00 -15.07
C PRO A 10 -3.81 -6.67 -15.78
N LYS A 11 -4.89 -6.10 -16.32
CA LYS A 11 -4.81 -4.79 -16.99
C LYS A 11 -4.37 -3.76 -15.96
N ILE A 12 -3.63 -2.74 -16.38
CA ILE A 12 -3.11 -1.70 -15.46
C ILE A 12 -4.20 -1.07 -14.56
N LYS A 13 -5.43 -0.95 -15.07
CA LYS A 13 -6.60 -0.45 -14.32
C LYS A 13 -7.05 -1.36 -13.16
N GLU A 14 -6.66 -2.63 -13.18
CA GLU A 14 -6.96 -3.63 -12.14
C GLU A 14 -5.84 -3.70 -11.09
N TRP A 15 -4.74 -2.97 -11.29
CA TRP A 15 -3.66 -2.86 -10.32
C TRP A 15 -4.08 -1.90 -9.20
N PRO A 16 -3.53 -2.04 -7.99
CA PRO A 16 -3.78 -1.09 -6.90
C PRO A 16 -3.31 0.31 -7.30
N HIS A 17 -4.13 1.32 -7.01
CA HIS A 17 -3.79 2.73 -7.22
C HIS A 17 -3.47 3.38 -5.86
N PHE A 18 -2.52 4.30 -5.84
CA PHE A 18 -2.11 5.03 -4.64
C PHE A 18 -2.44 6.51 -4.78
N SER A 19 -3.21 7.06 -3.84
CA SER A 19 -3.62 8.47 -3.87
C SER A 19 -2.92 9.35 -2.84
N ASP A 20 -2.28 8.75 -1.83
CA ASP A 20 -1.78 9.39 -0.60
C ASP A 20 -2.91 9.97 0.30
N GLU A 21 -4.17 9.66 0.01
CA GLU A 21 -5.33 10.15 0.77
C GLU A 21 -6.09 9.04 1.51
N GLY A 22 -5.90 7.77 1.10
CA GLY A 22 -6.45 6.62 1.80
C GLY A 22 -5.51 6.09 2.88
N GLU A 23 -6.09 5.74 4.02
CA GLU A 23 -5.40 5.26 5.24
C GLU A 23 -4.39 4.13 4.97
N TYR A 24 -4.66 3.30 3.95
CA TYR A 24 -3.91 2.06 3.64
C TYR A 24 -3.36 2.01 2.21
N ASP A 25 -3.39 3.10 1.47
CA ASP A 25 -3.21 3.03 0.01
C ASP A 25 -1.77 2.60 -0.37
N HIS A 26 -0.75 2.94 0.44
CA HIS A 26 0.66 2.66 0.13
C HIS A 26 1.00 1.16 0.32
N MET A 27 0.39 0.50 1.31
CA MET A 27 0.61 -0.92 1.61
C MET A 27 -0.08 -1.81 0.57
N LYS A 28 -1.32 -1.47 0.22
CA LYS A 28 -2.06 -2.14 -0.85
C LYS A 28 -1.32 -2.02 -2.18
N LEU A 29 -0.71 -0.86 -2.45
CA LEU A 29 0.13 -0.66 -3.62
C LEU A 29 1.36 -1.58 -3.62
N ILE A 30 2.20 -1.52 -2.59
CA ILE A 30 3.46 -2.27 -2.56
C ILE A 30 3.23 -3.78 -2.53
N ARG A 31 2.32 -4.27 -1.67
CA ARG A 31 2.01 -5.71 -1.57
C ARG A 31 1.34 -6.22 -2.84
N GLY A 32 0.34 -5.50 -3.35
CA GLY A 32 -0.39 -5.92 -4.55
C GLY A 32 0.50 -5.92 -5.81
N ILE A 33 1.33 -4.90 -6.00
CA ILE A 33 2.30 -4.90 -7.11
C ILE A 33 3.37 -5.96 -6.93
N GLY A 34 3.82 -6.21 -5.69
CA GLY A 34 4.76 -7.28 -5.36
C GLY A 34 4.22 -8.65 -5.78
N MET A 35 2.99 -8.99 -5.39
CA MET A 35 2.31 -10.23 -5.79
C MET A 35 2.20 -10.35 -7.31
N ILE A 36 1.72 -9.31 -8.00
CA ILE A 36 1.61 -9.32 -9.48
C ILE A 36 2.99 -9.50 -10.13
N LYS A 37 4.04 -8.86 -9.60
CA LYS A 37 5.39 -9.01 -10.13
C LYS A 37 5.89 -10.44 -9.98
N GLU A 38 5.63 -11.08 -8.84
CA GLU A 38 6.05 -12.45 -8.53
C GLU A 38 5.26 -13.48 -9.35
N ASP A 39 3.93 -13.41 -9.31
CA ASP A 39 3.03 -14.35 -9.99
C ASP A 39 3.24 -14.37 -11.50
N PHE A 40 3.49 -13.21 -12.09
CA PHE A 40 3.68 -13.05 -13.54
C PHE A 40 5.15 -12.87 -13.95
N GLN A 41 6.09 -13.02 -13.02
CA GLN A 41 7.54 -12.90 -13.24
C GLN A 41 7.94 -11.63 -14.01
N LEU A 42 7.32 -10.50 -13.65
CA LEU A 42 7.53 -9.25 -14.37
C LEU A 42 8.92 -8.67 -14.11
N LEU A 43 9.50 -8.12 -15.18
CA LEU A 43 10.71 -7.31 -15.11
C LEU A 43 10.43 -6.04 -14.28
N GLU A 44 11.38 -5.65 -13.43
CA GLU A 44 11.24 -4.45 -12.59
C GLU A 44 10.96 -3.20 -13.40
N ARG A 45 11.54 -3.09 -14.59
CA ARG A 45 11.31 -1.96 -15.50
C ARG A 45 9.84 -1.84 -15.91
N LEU A 46 9.18 -2.96 -16.22
CA LEU A 46 7.76 -2.96 -16.59
C LEU A 46 6.87 -2.53 -15.42
N VAL A 47 7.26 -2.85 -14.19
CA VAL A 47 6.56 -2.41 -12.97
C VAL A 47 6.77 -0.91 -12.75
N THR A 48 8.02 -0.45 -12.79
CA THR A 48 8.37 0.95 -12.48
C THR A 48 7.88 1.95 -13.55
N GLU A 49 7.75 1.54 -14.81
CA GLU A 49 7.15 2.36 -15.88
C GLU A 49 5.65 2.60 -15.67
N ARG A 50 4.97 1.68 -14.97
CA ARG A 50 3.53 1.75 -14.69
C ARG A 50 3.18 2.69 -13.55
N PHE A 51 4.14 3.06 -12.70
CA PHE A 51 3.94 3.95 -11.56
C PHE A 51 3.32 5.30 -11.91
N ASN A 52 3.63 5.86 -13.08
CA ASN A 52 3.02 7.11 -13.52
C ASN A 52 1.49 7.01 -13.64
N THR A 53 0.93 5.82 -13.86
CA THR A 53 -0.51 5.57 -13.91
C THR A 53 -1.07 5.16 -12.54
N LEU A 54 -0.30 4.42 -11.75
CA LEU A 54 -0.76 3.87 -10.47
C LEU A 54 -0.75 4.91 -9.35
N PHE A 55 0.16 5.88 -9.41
CA PHE A 55 0.15 7.03 -8.51
C PHE A 55 -0.84 8.08 -9.01
N THR A 56 -1.73 8.53 -8.13
CA THR A 56 -2.79 9.49 -8.40
C THR A 56 -2.74 10.65 -7.40
N LYS A 57 -3.37 11.78 -7.71
CA LYS A 57 -3.48 12.95 -6.81
C LYS A 57 -2.14 13.38 -6.17
N LEU A 58 -2.04 13.43 -4.84
CA LEU A 58 -0.86 13.87 -4.11
C LEU A 58 0.31 12.89 -4.27
N ALA A 59 0.02 11.58 -4.26
CA ALA A 59 1.02 10.55 -4.55
C ALA A 59 1.68 10.74 -5.92
N HIS A 60 0.91 11.15 -6.94
CA HIS A 60 1.45 11.39 -8.29
C HIS A 60 2.44 12.55 -8.30
N ARG A 61 2.14 13.64 -7.58
CA ARG A 61 3.07 14.78 -7.45
C ARG A 61 4.36 14.38 -6.75
N TRP A 62 4.25 13.62 -5.66
CA TRP A 62 5.41 13.07 -4.96
C TRP A 62 6.25 12.17 -5.88
N TYR A 63 5.61 11.23 -6.59
CA TYR A 63 6.27 10.35 -7.55
C TYR A 63 7.05 11.12 -8.62
N ILE A 64 6.45 12.14 -9.24
CA ILE A 64 7.13 12.95 -10.26
C ILE A 64 8.39 13.63 -9.69
N ASN A 65 8.29 14.21 -8.49
CA ASN A 65 9.42 14.89 -7.85
C ASN A 65 10.55 13.92 -7.54
N VAL A 66 10.23 12.78 -6.95
CA VAL A 66 11.20 11.73 -6.62
C VAL A 66 11.82 11.14 -7.88
N ARG A 67 11.04 10.87 -8.93
CA ARG A 67 11.52 10.32 -10.20
C ARG A 67 12.39 11.30 -10.99
N LYS A 68 12.17 12.62 -10.84
CA LYS A 68 13.06 13.64 -11.42
C LYS A 68 14.40 13.72 -10.69
N ALA A 69 14.40 13.53 -9.37
CA ALA A 69 15.61 13.56 -8.56
C ALA A 69 16.47 12.30 -8.71
N HIS A 70 15.87 11.17 -9.09
CA HIS A 70 16.55 9.89 -9.24
C HIS A 70 16.29 9.27 -10.62
N GLU A 71 17.33 9.14 -11.43
CA GLU A 71 17.23 8.52 -12.75
C GLU A 71 17.06 7.00 -12.65
N HIS A 72 15.95 6.50 -13.20
CA HIS A 72 15.64 5.07 -13.31
C HIS A 72 15.76 4.19 -12.04
N PRO A 73 15.27 4.60 -10.84
CA PRO A 73 15.26 3.73 -9.67
C PRO A 73 14.56 2.39 -9.90
N SER A 74 15.14 1.35 -9.30
CA SER A 74 14.68 -0.05 -9.32
C SER A 74 13.39 -0.26 -8.53
N TRP A 75 12.72 -1.41 -8.73
CA TRP A 75 11.53 -1.75 -7.95
C TRP A 75 11.84 -1.82 -6.45
N THR A 76 12.97 -2.46 -6.09
CA THR A 76 13.43 -2.55 -4.70
C THR A 76 13.63 -1.18 -4.08
N TRP A 77 14.22 -0.24 -4.80
CA TRP A 77 14.39 1.12 -4.31
C TRP A 77 13.05 1.81 -4.05
N TRP A 78 12.10 1.68 -4.97
CA TRP A 78 10.75 2.24 -4.79
C TRP A 78 10.01 1.60 -3.63
N LYS A 79 10.18 0.29 -3.40
CA LYS A 79 9.65 -0.40 -2.24
C LYS A 79 10.19 0.24 -0.94
N THR A 80 11.51 0.44 -0.85
CA THR A 80 12.13 1.12 0.29
C THR A 80 11.61 2.55 0.47
N GLN A 81 11.47 3.34 -0.59
CA GLN A 81 10.95 4.72 -0.44
C GLN A 81 9.50 4.77 0.03
N ASN A 82 8.66 3.83 -0.43
CA ASN A 82 7.28 3.74 0.06
C ASN A 82 7.22 3.27 1.51
N ILE A 83 8.13 2.39 1.94
CA ILE A 83 8.29 1.99 3.36
C ILE A 83 8.80 3.16 4.21
N ASN A 84 9.73 3.96 3.71
CA ASN A 84 10.20 5.13 4.47
C ASN A 84 9.12 6.21 4.59
N LYS A 85 8.27 6.37 3.56
CA LYS A 85 7.10 7.25 3.62
C LYS A 85 6.01 6.71 4.57
N LEU A 86 6.02 5.43 4.84
CA LEU A 86 5.20 4.71 5.81
C LEU A 86 5.64 4.99 7.25
N GLU A 87 6.95 5.10 7.46
CA GLU A 87 7.56 5.52 8.72
C GLU A 87 7.56 7.04 8.90
N ASP A 88 6.86 7.79 8.05
CA ASP A 88 6.68 9.23 8.20
C ASP A 88 5.80 9.51 9.43
N ASP A 89 6.34 10.24 10.40
CA ASP A 89 5.65 10.68 11.62
C ASP A 89 4.29 11.33 11.30
N ALA A 90 4.17 12.03 10.18
CA ALA A 90 2.92 12.65 9.75
C ALA A 90 1.83 11.62 9.40
N TRP A 91 2.19 10.53 8.72
CA TRP A 91 1.26 9.45 8.40
C TRP A 91 0.90 8.68 9.68
N ARG A 92 1.91 8.34 10.49
CA ARG A 92 1.70 7.63 11.77
C ARG A 92 0.72 8.39 12.66
N PHE A 93 0.94 9.70 12.82
CA PHE A 93 0.07 10.58 13.57
C PHE A 93 -1.37 10.60 13.03
N GLN A 94 -1.56 10.56 11.70
CA GLN A 94 -2.90 10.50 11.10
C GLN A 94 -3.61 9.18 11.42
N VAL A 95 -2.91 8.05 11.39
CA VAL A 95 -3.50 6.74 11.72
C VAL A 95 -3.78 6.64 13.21
N GLU A 96 -2.88 7.10 14.09
CA GLU A 96 -3.10 7.18 15.54
C GLU A 96 -4.33 8.03 15.85
N LYS A 97 -4.43 9.22 15.26
CA LYS A 97 -5.61 10.08 15.43
C LYS A 97 -6.89 9.41 14.91
N SER A 98 -6.81 8.71 13.78
CA SER A 98 -7.98 8.01 13.23
C SER A 98 -8.42 6.87 14.14
N PHE A 99 -7.48 6.14 14.74
CA PHE A 99 -7.74 5.09 15.71
C PHE A 99 -8.33 5.64 17.02
N GLU A 100 -7.73 6.68 17.60
CA GLU A 100 -8.13 7.26 18.88
C GLU A 100 -9.51 7.93 18.82
N PHE A 101 -9.81 8.64 17.72
CA PHE A 101 -10.98 9.51 17.65
C PHE A 101 -12.13 8.96 16.78
N GLN A 102 -11.94 7.86 16.06
CA GLN A 102 -13.06 7.24 15.33
C GLN A 102 -13.87 6.34 16.26
N GLU A 103 -14.90 6.92 16.88
CA GLU A 103 -15.86 6.14 17.67
C GLU A 103 -16.79 5.30 16.78
N PHE A 104 -17.21 4.14 17.31
CA PHE A 104 -18.26 3.32 16.73
C PHE A 104 -19.61 4.02 16.89
N ASN A 105 -20.35 4.20 15.80
CA ASN A 105 -21.70 4.72 15.83
C ASN A 105 -22.68 3.66 15.33
N SER A 106 -23.58 3.22 16.21
CA SER A 106 -24.51 2.12 15.94
C SER A 106 -25.55 2.39 14.86
N GLU A 107 -25.77 3.65 14.48
CA GLU A 107 -26.72 4.03 13.43
C GLU A 107 -26.07 3.97 12.03
N ARG A 108 -24.75 4.18 11.94
CA ARG A 108 -24.03 4.27 10.67
C ARG A 108 -23.09 3.10 10.41
N ASP A 109 -22.50 2.53 11.47
CA ASP A 109 -21.39 1.59 11.40
C ASP A 109 -21.87 0.15 11.60
N ARG A 110 -21.27 -0.78 10.85
CA ARG A 110 -21.41 -2.22 11.10
C ARG A 110 -20.26 -2.67 11.98
N ALA A 111 -20.58 -3.40 13.06
CA ALA A 111 -19.60 -3.79 14.08
C ALA A 111 -18.38 -4.54 13.50
N LEU A 112 -18.60 -5.57 12.69
CA LEU A 112 -17.50 -6.38 12.12
C LEU A 112 -16.54 -5.56 11.22
N PRO A 113 -17.00 -4.84 10.18
CA PRO A 113 -16.13 -3.97 9.39
C PRO A 113 -15.38 -2.93 10.23
N TRP A 114 -16.05 -2.31 11.21
CA TRP A 114 -15.42 -1.32 12.07
C TRP A 114 -14.30 -1.93 12.93
N VAL A 115 -14.53 -3.11 13.54
CA VAL A 115 -13.51 -3.82 14.33
C VAL A 115 -12.32 -4.22 13.46
N PHE A 116 -12.57 -4.73 12.24
CA PHE A 116 -11.47 -5.06 11.32
C PHE A 116 -10.67 -3.83 10.91
N GLN A 117 -11.33 -2.69 10.66
CA GLN A 117 -10.62 -1.44 10.40
C GLN A 117 -9.72 -1.03 11.57
N GLN A 118 -10.22 -1.05 12.81
CA GLN A 118 -9.39 -0.72 13.98
C GLN A 118 -8.22 -1.70 14.16
N LYS A 119 -8.46 -2.99 13.94
CA LYS A 119 -7.40 -4.02 13.96
C LYS A 119 -6.32 -3.75 12.91
N ASP A 120 -6.72 -3.37 11.69
CA ASP A 120 -5.78 -3.07 10.60
C ASP A 120 -4.91 -1.86 10.96
N ARG A 121 -5.46 -0.80 11.59
CA ARG A 121 -4.65 0.34 12.10
C ARG A 121 -3.59 -0.09 13.09
N LEU A 122 -3.97 -0.92 14.07
CA LEU A 122 -3.05 -1.40 15.10
C LEU A 122 -1.93 -2.25 14.50
N ALA A 123 -2.27 -3.12 13.55
CA ALA A 123 -1.28 -3.97 12.87
C ALA A 123 -0.25 -3.15 12.07
N GLU A 124 -0.63 -1.96 11.61
CA GLU A 124 0.27 -1.07 10.86
C GLU A 124 1.07 -0.12 11.77
N LEU A 125 0.45 0.42 12.81
CA LEU A 125 1.14 1.25 13.81
C LEU A 125 2.17 0.47 14.61
N TYR A 126 1.91 -0.82 14.80
CA TYR A 126 2.70 -1.71 15.63
C TYR A 126 2.88 -3.06 14.91
N THR A 127 3.78 -3.09 13.94
CA THR A 127 4.13 -4.30 13.18
C THR A 127 4.52 -5.48 14.07
N ASP A 128 5.11 -5.20 15.24
CA ASP A 128 5.54 -6.20 16.23
C ASP A 128 4.37 -6.79 17.04
N ILE A 129 3.22 -6.10 17.14
CA ILE A 129 2.03 -6.61 17.86
C ILE A 129 1.28 -7.65 17.01
N SER A 130 1.46 -7.66 15.69
CA SER A 130 0.83 -8.66 14.81
C SER A 130 1.28 -10.09 15.10
N GLU A 131 2.48 -10.27 15.67
CA GLU A 131 3.00 -11.57 16.13
C GLU A 131 2.40 -12.02 17.47
N PHE A 132 1.89 -11.10 18.28
CA PHE A 132 1.31 -11.43 19.60
C PHE A 132 -0.16 -11.88 19.51
N ILE A 133 -0.92 -11.30 18.57
CA ILE A 133 -2.37 -11.59 18.43
C ILE A 133 -2.63 -12.96 17.77
N THR A 134 -1.67 -13.54 17.06
CA THR A 134 -1.79 -14.89 16.48
C THR A 134 -1.63 -16.01 17.49
N HIS A 135 -1.24 -15.71 18.74
CA HIS A 135 -1.01 -16.73 19.77
C HIS A 135 -2.13 -16.92 20.80
N GLU A 136 -3.19 -16.10 20.79
CA GLU A 136 -4.40 -16.40 21.57
C GLU A 136 -5.47 -17.01 20.64
N ASN A 137 -5.40 -18.34 20.56
CA ASN A 137 -6.45 -19.18 20.01
C ASN A 137 -7.76 -18.97 20.78
N PHE A 138 -8.85 -18.83 20.02
CA PHE A 138 -10.28 -19.04 20.32
C PHE A 138 -10.71 -19.33 21.76
#